data_AF-A0A5A8AHH2-F1
#
_entry.id   AF-A0A5A8AHH2-F1
#
_cell.length_a   1.000
_cell.length_b   1.000
_cell.length_c   1.000
_cell.angle_alpha   90.00
_cell.angle_beta   90.00
_cell.angle_gamma   90.00
#
_symmetry.space_group_name_H-M   'P 1'
#
loop_
_entity.id
_entity.type
_entity.pdbx_description
1 polymer ?
#
loop_
_entity_poly.entity_id
_entity_poly.type
_entity_poly.pdbx_seq_one_letter_code
_entity_poly.pdbx_strand_id
1 'polypeptide(L)'
;MKSECLALNEFLQIHFEERKEAIQILMNELIIEIENLEVKNEITQEGHCNVCNSPLKTYDTLGSDKTPRSITVCPNCPEKINHLLNKLDWATSTVFI
;
A
#
# COMPACT_ATOMS: atom_id res chain seq x y z
N MET A 1 6.34 -3.41 -6.35
CA MET A 1 4.98 -3.09 -5.85
C MET A 1 3.93 -3.15 -6.94
N LYS A 2 4.11 -2.47 -8.09
CA LYS A 2 3.18 -2.59 -9.24
C LYS A 2 3.09 -4.02 -9.80
N SER A 3 4.22 -4.69 -9.97
CA SER A 3 4.31 -6.11 -10.36
C SER A 3 3.57 -7.03 -9.38
N GLU A 4 3.63 -6.72 -8.08
CA GLU A 4 2.98 -7.52 -7.04
C GLU A 4 1.47 -7.32 -7.05
N CYS A 5 1.01 -6.10 -7.37
CA CYS A 5 -0.42 -5.83 -7.60
C CYS A 5 -0.94 -6.55 -8.85
N LEU A 6 -0.15 -6.62 -9.93
CA LEU A 6 -0.53 -7.36 -11.13
C LEU A 6 -0.67 -8.86 -10.84
N ALA A 7 0.30 -9.45 -10.16
CA ALA A 7 0.26 -10.85 -9.76
C ALA A 7 -0.92 -11.15 -8.83
N LEU A 8 -1.20 -10.25 -7.88
CA LEU A 8 -2.37 -10.36 -7.00
C LEU A 8 -3.67 -10.28 -7.79
N ASN A 9 -3.78 -9.37 -8.76
CA ASN A 9 -4.96 -9.26 -9.60
C ASN A 9 -5.19 -10.56 -10.39
N GLU A 10 -4.17 -11.11 -11.03
CA GLU A 10 -4.28 -12.38 -11.75
C GLU A 10 -4.77 -13.52 -10.84
N PHE A 11 -4.20 -13.65 -9.65
CA PHE A 11 -4.63 -14.64 -8.66
C PHE A 11 -6.10 -14.44 -8.27
N LEU A 12 -6.51 -13.23 -7.91
CA LEU A 12 -7.87 -12.98 -7.44
C LEU A 12 -8.93 -13.18 -8.53
N GLN A 13 -8.60 -12.85 -9.78
CA GLN A 13 -9.49 -13.05 -10.93
C GLN A 13 -9.74 -14.54 -11.21
N ILE A 14 -8.77 -15.42 -10.91
CA ILE A 14 -8.89 -16.87 -11.06
C ILE A 14 -9.72 -17.48 -9.93
N HIS A 15 -9.58 -16.95 -8.70
CA HIS A 15 -10.12 -17.59 -7.51
C HIS A 15 -11.48 -17.03 -7.02
N PHE A 16 -11.88 -15.84 -7.46
CA PHE A 16 -13.08 -15.14 -6.97
C PHE A 16 -13.99 -14.64 -8.09
N GLU A 17 -14.49 -15.58 -8.91
CA GLU A 17 -15.28 -15.26 -10.11
C GLU A 17 -16.59 -14.51 -9.80
N GLU A 18 -17.26 -14.82 -8.69
CA GLU A 18 -18.49 -14.13 -8.27
C GLU A 18 -18.26 -12.67 -7.84
N ARG A 19 -17.02 -12.30 -7.49
CA ARG A 19 -16.65 -10.96 -7.00
C ARG A 19 -15.65 -10.25 -7.92
N LYS A 20 -15.48 -10.78 -9.12
CA LYS A 20 -14.47 -10.39 -10.10
C LYS A 20 -14.50 -8.90 -10.43
N GLU A 21 -15.68 -8.34 -10.66
CA GLU A 21 -15.85 -6.90 -10.96
C GLU A 21 -15.44 -6.02 -9.78
N ALA A 22 -15.88 -6.35 -8.56
CA ALA A 22 -15.55 -5.58 -7.37
C ALA A 22 -14.04 -5.60 -7.08
N ILE A 23 -13.42 -6.78 -7.21
CA ILE A 23 -11.97 -6.95 -7.08
C ILE A 23 -11.24 -6.15 -8.16
N GLN A 24 -11.69 -6.20 -9.42
CA GLN A 24 -11.05 -5.50 -10.52
C GLN A 24 -11.10 -3.98 -10.33
N ILE A 25 -12.22 -3.44 -9.84
CA ILE A 25 -12.34 -2.01 -9.51
C ILE A 25 -11.32 -1.64 -8.41
N LEU A 26 -11.27 -2.40 -7.31
CA LEU A 26 -10.34 -2.13 -6.20
C LEU A 26 -8.87 -2.24 -6.64
N MET A 27 -8.53 -3.22 -7.47
CA MET A 27 -7.18 -3.39 -8.01
C MET A 27 -6.79 -2.24 -8.95
N ASN A 28 -7.72 -1.77 -9.79
CA ASN A 28 -7.47 -0.61 -10.64
C ASN A 28 -7.28 0.67 -9.81
N GLU A 29 -8.10 0.89 -8.78
CA GLU A 29 -7.94 2.02 -7.85
C GLU A 29 -6.57 1.97 -7.15
N LEU A 30 -6.12 0.77 -6.75
CA LEU A 30 -4.83 0.56 -6.12
C LEU A 30 -3.66 0.89 -7.07
N ILE A 31 -3.73 0.40 -8.31
CA ILE A 31 -2.70 0.69 -9.33
C ILE A 31 -2.63 2.18 -9.64
N ILE A 32 -3.78 2.84 -9.81
CA ILE A 32 -3.85 4.29 -10.06
C ILE A 32 -3.26 5.08 -8.88
N GLU A 33 -3.54 4.68 -7.64
CA GLU A 33 -2.96 5.34 -6.47
C GLU A 33 -1.43 5.18 -6.42
N ILE A 34 -0.92 3.99 -6.72
CA ILE A 34 0.53 3.76 -6.82
C ILE A 34 1.14 4.64 -7.90
N GLU A 35 0.53 4.69 -9.09
CA GLU A 35 1.00 5.55 -10.19
C GLU A 35 1.00 7.03 -9.77
N ASN A 36 -0.06 7.51 -9.13
CA ASN A 36 -0.14 8.89 -8.64
C ASN A 36 0.97 9.22 -7.63
N LEU A 37 1.32 8.29 -6.76
CA LEU A 37 2.41 8.44 -5.80
C LEU A 37 3.79 8.40 -6.49
N GLU A 38 3.95 7.63 -7.57
CA GLU A 38 5.17 7.57 -8.38
C GLU A 38 5.45 8.88 -9.15
N VAL A 39 4.41 9.56 -9.64
CA VAL A 39 4.58 10.84 -10.36
C VAL A 39 4.66 12.06 -9.43
N LYS A 40 4.27 11.89 -8.17
CA LYS A 40 4.32 12.96 -7.16
C LYS A 40 5.77 13.24 -6.77
N ASN A 41 6.29 14.34 -7.28
CA ASN A 41 7.63 14.82 -6.99
C ASN A 41 7.52 16.25 -6.44
N GLU A 42 7.03 16.38 -5.20
CA GLU A 42 6.94 17.66 -4.53
C GLU A 42 8.33 18.09 -4.05
N ILE A 43 8.66 19.38 -4.14
CA ILE A 43 9.87 19.91 -3.50
C ILE A 43 9.66 19.78 -2.00
N THR A 44 10.43 18.89 -1.38
CA THR A 44 10.22 18.50 0.01
C THR A 44 11.25 19.08 0.94
N GLN A 45 10.76 19.42 2.14
CA GLN A 45 11.63 19.87 3.23
C GLN A 45 12.33 18.66 3.85
N GLU A 46 13.53 18.87 4.41
CA GLU A 46 14.26 17.84 5.12
C GLU A 46 13.37 17.21 6.22
N GLY A 47 13.33 15.88 6.31
CA GLY A 47 12.46 15.15 7.24
C GLY A 47 11.00 14.99 6.81
N HIS A 48 10.61 15.40 5.60
CA HIS A 48 9.27 15.22 5.05
C HIS A 48 9.25 14.18 3.93
N CYS A 49 8.09 13.59 3.68
CA CYS A 49 7.93 12.57 2.66
C CYS A 49 7.96 13.18 1.26
N ASN A 50 8.88 12.73 0.40
CA ASN A 50 9.07 13.19 -0.99
C ASN A 50 7.81 13.17 -1.89
N VAL A 51 6.76 12.45 -1.48
CA VAL A 51 5.56 12.22 -2.27
C VAL A 51 4.38 13.11 -1.81
N CYS A 52 4.17 13.27 -0.50
CA CYS A 52 3.02 14.02 0.05
C CYS A 52 3.43 15.16 0.99
N ASN A 53 4.73 15.50 1.03
CA ASN A 53 5.37 16.51 1.88
C ASN A 53 4.92 16.48 3.35
N SER A 54 4.44 15.33 3.81
CA SER A 54 3.97 15.13 5.17
C SER A 54 5.16 14.73 6.05
N PRO A 55 5.23 15.17 7.32
CA PRO A 55 6.34 14.86 8.20
C PRO A 55 6.50 13.34 8.36
N LEU A 56 7.72 12.85 8.19
CA LEU A 56 8.05 11.44 8.36
C LEU A 56 8.04 11.10 9.86
N LYS A 57 7.57 9.90 10.19
CA LYS A 57 7.65 9.36 11.55
C LYS A 57 8.70 8.27 11.59
N THR A 58 9.61 8.39 12.54
CA THR A 58 10.61 7.37 12.83
C THR A 58 10.15 6.56 14.01
N TYR A 59 10.11 5.24 13.84
CA TYR A 59 9.78 4.29 14.89
C TYR A 59 11.01 3.45 15.18
N ASP A 60 11.32 3.30 16.47
CA ASP A 60 12.30 2.33 16.92
C ASP A 60 11.66 0.95 16.90
N THR A 61 12.22 0.07 16.08
CA THR A 61 11.78 -1.32 15.93
C THR A 61 12.87 -2.25 16.45
N LEU A 62 12.45 -3.35 17.07
CA LEU A 62 13.35 -4.44 17.43
C LEU A 62 13.35 -5.45 16.29
N GLY A 63 14.50 -5.61 15.62
CA GLY A 63 14.69 -6.70 14.68
C GLY A 63 14.58 -8.06 15.38
N SER A 64 14.32 -9.12 14.62
CA SER A 64 14.29 -10.51 15.12
C SER A 64 15.61 -10.94 15.80
N ASP A 65 16.69 -10.22 15.48
CA ASP A 65 18.04 -10.32 16.04
C ASP A 65 18.24 -9.49 17.33
N LYS A 66 17.17 -8.87 17.86
CA LYS A 66 17.17 -7.92 18.98
C LYS A 66 18.02 -6.67 18.75
N THR A 67 18.38 -6.37 17.49
CA THR A 67 19.05 -5.10 17.17
C THR A 67 18.01 -3.98 17.08
N PRO A 68 18.22 -2.85 17.76
CA PRO A 68 17.38 -1.67 17.56
C PRO A 68 17.62 -1.13 16.15
N ARG A 69 16.55 -1.03 15.37
CA ARG A 69 16.54 -0.46 14.02
C ARG A 69 15.50 0.64 13.97
N SER A 70 15.86 1.80 13.45
CA SER A 70 14.90 2.87 13.18
C SER A 70 14.28 2.66 11.80
N ILE A 71 12.95 2.67 11.73
CA ILE A 71 12.21 2.69 10.47
C ILE A 71 11.55 4.05 10.34
N THR A 72 11.92 4.77 9.29
CA THR A 72 11.28 6.02 8.90
C THR A 72 10.19 5.73 7.87
N VAL A 73 8.95 6.06 8.20
CA VAL A 73 7.77 5.82 7.36
C VAL A 73 6.95 7.09 7.22
N CYS A 74 6.39 7.28 6.02
CA CYS A 74 5.35 8.28 5.82
C CYS A 74 4.02 7.73 6.34
N PRO A 75 3.34 8.38 7.29
CA PRO A 75 2.03 7.92 7.76
C PRO A 75 0.90 8.19 6.76
N ASN A 76 1.05 9.20 5.89
CA ASN A 76 -0.03 9.72 5.06
C ASN A 76 -0.11 9.07 3.68
N CYS A 77 1.04 8.96 3.01
CA CYS A 77 1.12 8.41 1.66
C CYS A 77 0.59 6.95 1.53
N PRO A 78 0.77 6.04 2.51
CA PRO A 78 0.21 4.69 2.43
C PRO A 78 -1.23 4.58 2.95
N GLU A 79 -1.85 5.63 3.52
CA GLU A 79 -3.18 5.51 4.15
C GLU A 79 -4.25 5.06 3.14
N LYS A 80 -4.24 5.65 1.94
CA LYS A 80 -5.18 5.29 0.87
C LYS A 80 -4.91 3.90 0.30
N ILE A 81 -3.63 3.53 0.16
CA ILE A 81 -3.23 2.16 -0.23
C ILE A 81 -3.70 1.16 0.82
N ASN A 82 -3.47 1.41 2.10
CA ASN A 82 -3.89 0.54 3.20
C ASN A 82 -5.41 0.39 3.25
N HIS A 83 -6.15 1.47 2.99
CA HIS A 83 -7.61 1.42 2.91
C HIS A 83 -8.10 0.55 1.74
N LEU A 84 -7.46 0.67 0.57
CA LEU A 84 -7.78 -0.15 -0.61
C LEU A 84 -7.44 -1.62 -0.38
N LEU A 85 -6.30 -1.92 0.25
CA LEU A 85 -5.91 -3.27 0.63
C LEU A 85 -6.88 -3.88 1.64
N ASN A 86 -7.29 -3.12 2.67
CA ASN A 86 -8.32 -3.59 3.61
C ASN A 86 -9.64 -3.92 2.90
N LYS A 87 -10.10 -3.07 1.98
CA LYS A 87 -11.31 -3.35 1.18
C LYS A 87 -11.15 -4.61 0.33
N LEU A 88 -9.95 -4.83 -0.21
CA LEU A 88 -9.64 -6.02 -0.98
C LEU A 88 -9.73 -7.28 -0.09
N ASP A 89 -9.17 -7.24 1.12
CA ASP A 89 -9.25 -8.35 2.09
C ASP A 89 -10.71 -8.69 2.46
N TRP A 90 -11.57 -7.68 2.62
CA TRP A 90 -13.01 -7.89 2.80
C TRP A 90 -13.68 -8.49 1.57
N ALA A 91 -13.28 -8.06 0.37
CA ALA A 91 -13.84 -8.57 -0.89
C ALA A 91 -13.49 -10.05 -1.09
N THR A 92 -12.27 -10.45 -0.74
CA THR A 92 -11.76 -11.82 -0.87
C THR A 92 -12.11 -12.72 0.32
N SER A 93 -12.71 -12.17 1.37
CA SER A 93 -13.00 -12.87 2.64
C SER A 93 -11.76 -13.52 3.28
N THR A 94 -10.56 -13.08 2.88
CA THR A 94 -9.30 -13.47 3.49
C THR A 94 -8.99 -12.48 4.59
N VAL A 95 -9.67 -12.62 5.73
CA VAL A 95 -9.24 -11.93 6.95
C VAL A 95 -7.97 -12.64 7.40
N PHE A 96 -6.79 -12.07 7.15
CA PHE A 96 -5.57 -12.48 7.81
C PHE A 96 -5.68 -12.05 9.28
N ILE A 97 -6.16 -12.96 10.13
CA ILE A 97 -6.09 -12.88 11.61
C ILE A 97 -4.71 -13.35 12.05
#